data_AF-A0A837HM86-F1
#
_entry.id   AF-A0A837HM86-F1
#
_cell.length_a   1.000
_cell.length_b   1.000
_cell.length_c   1.000
_cell.angle_alpha   90.00
_cell.angle_beta   90.00
_cell.angle_gamma   90.00
#
_symmetry.space_group_name_H-M   'P 1'
#
loop_
_entity.id
_entity.type
_entity.pdbx_description
1 polymer ?
#
loop_
_entity_poly.entity_id
_entity_poly.type
_entity_poly.pdbx_seq_one_letter_code
_entity_poly.pdbx_strand_id
1 'polypeptide(L)'
;MVTDQNIAWHAGVSKVPDGRTNVNDFSIGIEMINTKDGKYTDDQYAALNSLIVTLKKKYKIKYILGHNEIAPDRKTDPWGIEWNKVNR
;
A
#
# COMPACT_ATOMS: atom_id res chain seq x y z
N MET A 1 3.78 14.19 1.65
CA MET A 1 2.65 13.70 2.48
C MET A 1 1.39 14.43 2.06
N VAL A 2 0.24 13.75 2.09
CA VAL A 2 -1.08 14.28 1.69
C VAL A 2 -2.11 13.79 2.72
N THR A 3 -3.15 14.59 3.00
CA THR A 3 -4.26 14.18 3.88
C THR A 3 -5.09 13.07 3.23
N ASP A 4 -5.69 12.17 4.03
CA ASP A 4 -6.40 10.98 3.54
C ASP A 4 -7.77 11.26 2.90
N GLN A 5 -8.21 12.53 2.87
CA GLN A 5 -9.35 13.00 2.07
C GLN A 5 -8.94 13.47 0.67
N ASN A 6 -7.64 13.66 0.43
CA ASN A 6 -7.11 14.20 -0.83
C ASN A 6 -6.40 13.11 -1.63
N ILE A 7 -6.36 13.29 -2.94
CA ILE A 7 -5.67 12.38 -3.86
C ILE A 7 -4.16 12.63 -3.76
N ALA A 8 -3.43 11.58 -3.40
CA ALA A 8 -1.98 11.55 -3.53
C ALA A 8 -1.58 10.89 -4.86
N TRP A 9 -0.44 11.29 -5.43
CA TRP A 9 0.10 10.67 -6.63
C TRP A 9 1.15 9.63 -6.26
N HIS A 10 0.75 8.38 -6.12
CA HIS A 10 1.63 7.29 -5.69
C HIS A 10 1.57 6.05 -6.59
N ALA A 11 0.38 5.69 -7.09
CA ALA A 11 0.16 4.50 -7.89
C ALA A 11 0.47 4.70 -9.38
N GLY A 12 0.14 5.87 -9.96
CA GLY A 12 0.26 6.11 -11.41
C GLY A 12 -0.63 5.17 -12.24
N VAL A 13 -0.21 4.82 -13.46
CA VAL A 13 -0.94 3.84 -14.30
C VAL A 13 -1.00 2.49 -13.58
N SER A 14 -2.21 2.07 -13.22
CA SER A 14 -2.46 0.96 -12.28
C SER A 14 -3.89 0.42 -12.39
N LYS A 15 -4.11 -0.83 -11.94
CA LYS A 15 -5.41 -1.52 -11.93
C LYS A 15 -5.52 -2.49 -10.74
N VAL A 16 -6.67 -2.52 -10.06
CA VAL A 16 -6.95 -3.49 -8.96
C VAL A 16 -7.62 -4.78 -9.48
N PRO A 17 -7.71 -5.86 -8.68
CA PRO A 17 -8.24 -7.15 -9.13
C PRO A 17 -9.68 -7.13 -9.66
N ASP A 18 -10.53 -6.21 -9.20
CA ASP A 18 -11.89 -6.03 -9.71
C ASP A 18 -11.99 -5.15 -10.97
N GLY A 19 -10.85 -4.83 -11.59
CA GLY A 19 -10.77 -4.20 -12.90
C GLY A 19 -10.77 -2.68 -12.88
N ARG A 20 -11.02 -2.03 -11.73
CA ARG A 20 -10.94 -0.56 -11.62
C ARG A 20 -9.51 -0.07 -11.86
N THR A 21 -9.37 0.99 -12.65
CA THR A 21 -8.10 1.59 -13.06
C THR A 21 -7.89 2.96 -12.43
N ASN A 22 -6.67 3.50 -12.53
CA ASN A 22 -6.27 4.77 -11.92
C ASN A 22 -6.39 4.77 -10.39
N VAL A 23 -5.61 3.90 -9.75
CA VAL A 23 -5.74 3.59 -8.31
C VAL A 23 -5.51 4.80 -7.40
N ASN A 24 -4.83 5.86 -7.87
CA ASN A 24 -4.71 7.13 -7.15
C ASN A 24 -6.09 7.71 -6.73
N ASP A 25 -7.13 7.54 -7.54
CA ASP A 25 -8.43 8.20 -7.31
C ASP A 25 -9.21 7.62 -6.13
N PHE A 26 -8.87 6.40 -5.68
CA PHE A 26 -9.66 5.68 -4.68
C PHE A 26 -8.82 4.88 -3.68
N SER A 27 -7.53 5.20 -3.53
CA SER A 27 -6.65 4.53 -2.57
C SER A 27 -5.86 5.51 -1.73
N ILE A 28 -5.27 4.97 -0.66
CA ILE A 28 -4.31 5.67 0.20
C ILE A 28 -2.96 4.97 0.00
N GLY A 29 -1.97 5.72 -0.47
CA GLY A 29 -0.59 5.23 -0.56
C GLY A 29 0.11 5.27 0.79
N ILE A 30 0.72 4.15 1.18
CA ILE A 30 1.57 4.06 2.37
C ILE A 30 2.98 3.73 1.90
N GLU A 31 3.91 4.66 2.09
CA GLU A 31 5.33 4.45 1.82
C GLU A 31 6.03 4.00 3.09
N MET A 32 6.72 2.85 3.01
CA MET A 32 7.58 2.35 4.08
C MET A 32 9.03 2.40 3.61
N ILE A 33 9.87 3.12 4.33
CA ILE A 33 11.28 3.32 3.96
C ILE A 33 12.00 1.97 4.01
N ASN A 34 12.47 1.51 2.85
CA ASN A 34 13.30 0.32 2.70
C ASN A 34 14.14 0.45 1.41
N THR A 35 15.13 -0.42 1.26
CA THR A 35 15.88 -0.62 0.01
C THR A 35 15.49 -1.94 -0.63
N LYS A 36 15.88 -2.15 -1.90
CA LYS A 36 15.55 -3.38 -2.65
C LYS A 36 16.05 -4.66 -1.97
N ASP A 37 17.23 -4.59 -1.37
CA ASP A 37 17.87 -5.72 -0.67
C ASP A 37 17.70 -5.64 0.86
N GLY A 38 16.94 -4.65 1.34
CA GLY A 38 16.69 -4.40 2.75
C GLY A 38 15.53 -5.22 3.31
N LYS A 39 15.43 -5.24 4.64
CA LYS A 39 14.32 -5.86 5.37
C LYS A 39 13.62 -4.82 6.20
N TYR A 40 12.29 -4.90 6.25
CA TYR A 40 11.50 -4.09 7.16
C TYR A 40 11.74 -4.53 8.61
N THR A 41 11.75 -3.57 9.52
CA THR A 41 11.88 -3.85 10.95
C THR A 41 10.53 -4.26 11.54
N ASP A 42 10.55 -4.96 12.68
CA ASP A 42 9.32 -5.31 13.39
C ASP A 42 8.55 -4.05 13.85
N ASP A 43 9.25 -2.97 14.19
CA ASP A 43 8.62 -1.67 14.52
C ASP A 43 7.89 -1.06 13.32
N GLN A 44 8.45 -1.17 12.12
CA GLN A 44 7.78 -0.73 10.90
C GLN A 44 6.51 -1.53 10.63
N TYR A 45 6.54 -2.85 10.83
CA TYR A 45 5.33 -3.69 10.75
C TYR A 45 4.29 -3.34 11.81
N ALA A 46 4.72 -3.10 13.05
CA ALA A 46 3.81 -2.70 14.13
C ALA A 46 3.12 -1.37 13.80
N ALA A 47 3.86 -0.38 13.31
CA ALA A 47 3.32 0.91 12.89
C ALA A 47 2.35 0.77 11.70
N LEU A 48 2.73 0.00 10.67
CA LEU A 48 1.87 -0.29 9.52
C LEU A 48 0.55 -0.92 9.96
N ASN A 49 0.61 -1.94 10.81
CA ASN A 49 -0.55 -2.68 11.27
C ASN A 49 -1.51 -1.81 12.10
N SER A 50 -0.97 -0.93 12.97
CA SER A 50 -1.77 0.05 13.71
C SER A 50 -2.49 1.03 12.77
N LEU A 51 -1.78 1.51 11.74
CA LEU A 51 -2.36 2.38 10.71
C LEU A 51 -3.45 1.65 9.91
N ILE A 52 -3.21 0.42 9.47
CA ILE A 52 -4.19 -0.39 8.73
C ILE A 52 -5.48 -0.57 9.55
N VAL A 53 -5.36 -0.91 10.85
CA VAL A 53 -6.52 -1.07 11.73
C VAL A 53 -7.32 0.24 11.81
N THR A 54 -6.63 1.37 11.93
CA THR A 54 -7.26 2.69 11.98
C THR A 54 -7.99 3.01 10.67
N LEU A 55 -7.34 2.79 9.52
CA LEU A 55 -7.91 3.06 8.21
C LEU A 55 -9.10 2.13 7.90
N LYS A 56 -9.03 0.84 8.26
CA LYS A 56 -10.13 -0.13 8.11
C LYS A 56 -11.37 0.24 8.94
N LYS A 57 -11.19 0.92 10.08
CA LYS A 57 -12.32 1.43 10.88
C LYS A 57 -12.97 2.65 10.22
N LYS A 58 -12.18 3.51 9.59
CA LYS A 58 -12.64 4.75 8.96
C LYS A 58 -13.23 4.55 7.56
N TYR A 59 -12.69 3.61 6.80
CA TYR A 59 -13.01 3.37 5.40
C TYR A 59 -13.38 1.91 5.15
N LYS A 60 -14.29 1.64 4.21
CA LYS A 60 -14.63 0.28 3.77
C LYS A 60 -13.55 -0.26 2.82
N ILE A 61 -12.39 -0.59 3.37
CA ILE A 61 -11.23 -1.09 2.63
C ILE A 61 -11.46 -2.53 2.22
N LYS A 62 -11.44 -2.78 0.90
CA LYS A 62 -11.57 -4.13 0.30
C LYS A 62 -10.23 -4.79 0.03
N TYR A 63 -9.20 -4.00 -0.26
CA TYR A 63 -7.90 -4.49 -0.73
C TYR A 63 -6.77 -3.80 0.03
N ILE A 64 -5.74 -4.59 0.34
CA ILE A 64 -4.40 -4.13 0.74
C ILE A 64 -3.45 -4.83 -0.22
N LEU A 65 -2.81 -4.05 -1.08
CA LEU A 65 -2.04 -4.53 -2.22
C LEU A 65 -0.69 -3.81 -2.29
N GLY A 66 0.32 -4.51 -2.76
CA GLY A 66 1.60 -3.94 -3.17
C GLY A 66 1.50 -3.17 -4.49
N HIS A 67 2.48 -2.32 -4.74
CA HIS A 67 2.55 -1.56 -5.99
C HIS A 67 2.78 -2.46 -7.20
N ASN A 68 3.59 -3.51 -7.02
CA ASN A 68 3.78 -4.57 -7.99
C ASN A 68 2.48 -5.34 -8.31
N GLU A 69 1.53 -5.43 -7.39
CA GLU A 69 0.26 -6.11 -7.64
C GLU A 69 -0.71 -5.28 -8.49
N ILE A 70 -0.63 -3.94 -8.40
CA ILE A 70 -1.49 -3.03 -9.20
C ILE A 70 -0.83 -2.52 -10.48
N ALA A 71 0.50 -2.65 -10.60
CA ALA A 71 1.29 -2.21 -11.76
C ALA A 71 2.47 -3.17 -12.06
N PRO A 72 2.22 -4.47 -12.31
CA PRO A 72 3.25 -5.51 -12.38
C PRO A 72 4.32 -5.27 -13.45
N ASP A 73 3.95 -4.67 -14.58
CA ASP A 73 4.90 -4.43 -15.70
C ASP A 73 5.83 -3.22 -15.45
N ARG A 74 5.56 -2.42 -14.41
CA ARG A 74 6.28 -1.15 -14.15
C ARG A 74 6.91 -1.09 -12.76
N LYS A 75 6.38 -1.82 -11.79
CA LYS A 75 6.69 -1.66 -10.38
C LYS A 75 7.01 -2.99 -9.73
N THR A 76 7.98 -2.94 -8.82
CA THR A 76 8.51 -4.14 -8.16
C THR A 76 8.54 -4.00 -6.63
N ASP A 77 8.31 -2.79 -6.10
CA ASP A 77 8.06 -2.51 -4.70
C ASP A 77 6.72 -3.09 -4.22
N PRO A 78 6.54 -3.42 -2.92
CA PRO A 78 7.40 -3.11 -1.76
C PRO A 78 8.40 -4.24 -1.41
N TRP A 79 9.62 -4.15 -1.96
CA TRP A 79 10.63 -5.21 -1.87
C TRP A 79 10.85 -5.73 -0.45
N GLY A 80 10.90 -7.06 -0.30
CA GLY A 80 11.17 -7.70 0.99
C GLY A 80 9.99 -7.68 1.98
N ILE A 81 8.79 -7.27 1.56
CA ILE A 81 7.63 -7.32 2.44
C ILE A 81 7.24 -8.77 2.78
N GLU A 82 7.13 -9.07 4.07
CA GLU A 82 6.58 -10.32 4.59
C GLU A 82 5.06 -10.15 4.78
N TRP A 83 4.26 -10.48 3.76
CA TRP A 83 2.80 -10.30 3.81
C TRP A 83 2.09 -11.04 4.95
N ASN A 84 2.69 -12.10 5.51
CA ASN A 84 2.20 -12.80 6.69
C ASN A 84 2.32 -11.96 7.98
N LYS A 85 3.13 -10.89 7.99
CA LYS A 85 3.24 -9.93 9.10
C LYS A 85 2.29 -8.73 8.96
N VAL A 86 1.55 -8.62 7.86
CA VAL A 86 0.67 -7.48 7.56
C VAL A 86 -0.80 -7.88 7.80
N ASN A 87 -1.54 -7.02 8.49
CA ASN A 87 -2.98 -7.17 8.75
C ASN A 87 -3.85 -6.88 7.51
N ARG A 88 -3.55 -7.56 6.41
CA ARG A 88 -4.22 -7.42 5.12
C ARG A 88 -5.67 -7.89 5.15
#